data_AF-A0A355YMG7-F1
#
_entry.id   AF-A0A355YMG7-F1
#
_cell.length_a   1.000
_cell.length_b   1.000
_cell.length_c   1.000
_cell.angle_alpha   90.00
_cell.angle_beta   90.00
_cell.angle_gamma   90.00
#
_symmetry.space_group_name_H-M   'P 1'
#
loop_
_entity.id
_entity.type
_entity.pdbx_description
1 polymer ?
#
loop_
_entity_poly.entity_id
_entity_poly.type
_entity_poly.pdbx_seq_one_letter_code
_entity_poly.pdbx_strand_id
1 'polypeptide(L)'
;MKNQLFEEAKRSDTLSRTLISNLLESMEYSSISFINWTVDVLKILRTRIERGDKIKDEVSKITYDKKSFQAFVQKNFSSYIYSQVFADPKKAEKIYFNLESCEGGYNLVMAHSAHEKTYQWISSLSERFSLVEMVATGIVHVKDNRNNSYTPFISEHGKYCRYDKTTGKILEL
;
A
#
# COMPACT_ATOMS: atom_id res chain seq x y z
N MET A 1 -14.78 -6.67 -13.95
CA MET A 1 -15.37 -5.69 -13.02
C MET A 1 -14.57 -4.38 -12.97
N LYS A 2 -13.30 -4.35 -12.52
CA LYS A 2 -12.49 -3.10 -12.41
C LYS A 2 -12.43 -2.26 -13.70
N ASN A 3 -12.27 -2.90 -14.86
CA ASN A 3 -12.26 -2.19 -16.15
C ASN A 3 -13.61 -1.56 -16.52
N GLN A 4 -14.73 -2.20 -16.15
CA GLN A 4 -16.07 -1.66 -16.42
C GLN A 4 -16.35 -0.43 -15.54
N LEU A 5 -15.99 -0.51 -14.25
CA LEU A 5 -16.12 0.60 -13.31
C LEU A 5 -15.21 1.78 -13.68
N PHE A 6 -14.02 1.48 -14.22
CA PHE A 6 -13.11 2.52 -14.73
C PHE A 6 -13.68 3.22 -15.97
N GLU A 7 -14.26 2.48 -16.92
CA GLU A 7 -14.93 3.09 -18.08
C GLU A 7 -16.18 3.88 -17.68
N GLU A 8 -16.93 3.43 -16.67
CA GLU A 8 -18.02 4.20 -16.07
C GLU A 8 -17.51 5.55 -15.54
N ALA A 9 -16.46 5.55 -14.72
CA ALA A 9 -15.87 6.79 -14.18
C ALA A 9 -15.41 7.76 -15.28
N LYS A 10 -14.96 7.23 -16.42
CA LYS A 10 -14.50 8.02 -17.56
C LYS A 10 -15.64 8.66 -18.37
N ARG A 11 -16.80 8.01 -18.47
CA ARG A 11 -17.85 8.37 -19.45
C ARG A 11 -19.22 8.68 -18.85
N SER A 12 -19.55 8.11 -17.70
CA SER A 12 -20.88 8.24 -17.09
C SER A 12 -21.00 9.54 -16.30
N ASP A 13 -22.14 10.21 -16.44
CA ASP A 13 -22.49 11.36 -15.60
C ASP A 13 -23.13 10.95 -14.27
N THR A 14 -23.33 9.65 -14.04
CA THR A 14 -23.80 9.10 -12.77
C THR A 14 -22.79 8.11 -12.22
N LEU A 15 -22.36 8.31 -10.98
CA LEU A 15 -21.58 7.34 -10.21
C LEU A 15 -22.54 6.33 -9.60
N SER A 16 -22.48 5.10 -10.09
CA SER A 16 -23.32 4.02 -9.59
C SER A 16 -23.01 3.70 -8.14
N ARG A 17 -24.01 3.15 -7.43
CA ARG A 17 -23.80 2.57 -6.11
C ARG A 17 -22.65 1.56 -6.12
N THR A 18 -22.53 0.75 -7.18
CA THR A 18 -21.46 -0.24 -7.30
C THR A 18 -20.08 0.40 -7.36
N LEU A 19 -19.89 1.45 -8.18
CA LEU A 19 -18.63 2.17 -8.25
C LEU A 19 -18.27 2.80 -6.89
N ILE A 20 -19.25 3.44 -6.24
CA ILE A 20 -19.05 4.08 -4.93
C ILE A 20 -18.68 3.03 -3.87
N SER A 21 -19.42 1.93 -3.78
CA SER A 21 -19.10 0.83 -2.86
C SER A 21 -17.70 0.28 -3.10
N ASN A 22 -17.30 0.04 -4.35
CA ASN A 22 -15.95 -0.45 -4.66
C ASN A 22 -14.85 0.54 -4.26
N LEU A 23 -15.09 1.86 -4.43
CA LEU A 23 -14.15 2.88 -3.98
C LEU A 23 -14.03 2.91 -2.46
N LEU A 24 -15.13 2.79 -1.72
CA LEU A 24 -15.12 2.81 -0.26
C LEU A 24 -14.56 1.51 0.34
N GLU A 25 -14.93 0.35 -0.20
CA GLU A 25 -14.40 -0.95 0.18
C GLU A 25 -12.90 -1.07 -0.12
N SER A 26 -12.37 -0.32 -1.08
CA SER A 26 -10.92 -0.29 -1.35
C SER A 26 -10.09 0.18 -0.15
N MET A 27 -10.70 0.86 0.83
CA MET A 27 -10.05 1.23 2.09
C MET A 27 -9.90 0.06 3.06
N GLU A 28 -10.72 -0.99 2.93
CA GLU A 28 -10.59 -2.22 3.71
C GLU A 28 -9.46 -3.10 3.16
N TYR A 29 -9.25 -3.06 1.85
CA TYR A 29 -8.18 -3.77 1.17
C TYR A 29 -6.99 -2.84 0.94
N SER A 30 -6.13 -2.72 1.97
CA SER A 30 -4.89 -1.93 1.97
C SER A 30 -3.84 -2.34 0.91
N SER A 31 -4.20 -3.10 -0.13
CA SER A 31 -3.27 -3.53 -1.18
C SER A 31 -2.98 -2.42 -2.19
N ILE A 32 -1.72 -2.34 -2.64
CA ILE A 32 -1.26 -1.33 -3.60
C ILE A 32 -2.10 -1.26 -4.87
N SER A 33 -2.61 -2.41 -5.34
CA SER A 33 -3.41 -2.49 -6.56
C SER A 33 -4.76 -1.79 -6.45
N PHE A 34 -5.40 -1.87 -5.28
CA PHE A 34 -6.66 -1.20 -5.02
C PHE A 34 -6.44 0.29 -4.79
N ILE A 35 -5.41 0.65 -4.01
CA ILE A 35 -5.04 2.05 -3.75
C ILE A 35 -4.77 2.80 -5.06
N ASN A 36 -3.96 2.23 -5.96
CA ASN A 36 -3.65 2.86 -7.24
C ASN A 36 -4.89 3.01 -8.12
N TRP A 37 -5.72 1.96 -8.21
CA TRP A 37 -6.98 2.03 -8.96
C TRP A 37 -7.91 3.13 -8.42
N THR A 38 -8.06 3.23 -7.09
CA THR A 38 -8.88 4.26 -6.44
C THR A 38 -8.34 5.66 -6.74
N VAL A 39 -7.02 5.87 -6.63
CA VAL A 39 -6.40 7.16 -6.98
C VAL A 39 -6.67 7.53 -8.44
N ASP A 40 -6.52 6.59 -9.38
CA ASP A 40 -6.73 6.86 -10.81
C ASP A 40 -8.18 7.22 -11.11
N VAL A 41 -9.13 6.46 -10.55
CA VAL A 41 -10.56 6.75 -10.69
C VAL A 41 -10.90 8.14 -10.13
N LEU A 42 -10.45 8.45 -8.91
CA LEU A 42 -10.71 9.75 -8.30
C LEU A 42 -10.08 10.92 -9.07
N LYS A 43 -8.88 10.74 -9.65
CA LYS A 43 -8.24 11.75 -10.52
C LYS A 43 -9.04 11.99 -11.81
N ILE A 44 -9.58 10.94 -12.42
CA ILE A 44 -10.44 11.06 -13.60
C ILE A 44 -11.69 11.86 -13.26
N LEU A 45 -12.37 11.49 -12.19
CA LEU A 45 -13.58 12.19 -11.73
C LEU A 45 -13.28 13.66 -11.41
N ARG A 46 -12.18 13.92 -10.70
CA ARG A 46 -11.69 15.28 -10.43
C ARG A 46 -11.54 16.08 -11.73
N THR A 47 -10.82 15.54 -12.72
CA THR A 47 -10.55 16.20 -13.99
C THR A 47 -11.84 16.54 -14.75
N ARG A 48 -12.80 15.60 -14.76
CA ARG A 48 -14.11 15.79 -15.39
C ARG A 48 -14.93 16.88 -14.70
N ILE A 49 -14.98 16.88 -13.37
CA ILE A 49 -15.66 17.93 -12.59
C ILE A 49 -14.96 19.28 -12.80
N GLU A 50 -13.64 19.30 -12.88
CA GLU A 50 -12.88 20.54 -13.16
C GLU A 50 -13.16 21.11 -14.54
N ARG A 51 -13.41 20.25 -15.53
CA ARG A 51 -13.85 20.60 -16.89
C ARG A 51 -15.30 21.08 -16.94
N GLY A 52 -16.13 20.73 -15.96
CA GLY A 52 -17.53 21.14 -15.84
C GLY A 52 -18.55 20.03 -16.10
N ASP A 53 -18.13 18.77 -16.18
CA ASP A 53 -19.05 17.63 -16.26
C ASP A 53 -19.92 17.56 -14.99
N LYS A 54 -21.22 17.33 -15.15
CA LYS A 54 -22.18 17.24 -14.04
C LYS A 54 -22.27 15.79 -13.54
N ILE A 55 -21.39 15.43 -12.61
CA ILE A 55 -21.33 14.07 -12.08
C ILE A 55 -22.26 13.92 -10.88
N LYS A 56 -23.30 13.08 -11.00
CA LYS A 56 -24.27 12.79 -9.96
C LYS A 56 -23.92 11.52 -9.20
N ASP A 57 -23.96 11.60 -7.87
CA ASP A 57 -23.86 10.46 -6.97
C ASP A 57 -25.20 9.74 -6.86
N GLU A 58 -25.26 8.45 -7.16
CA GLU A 58 -26.51 7.69 -7.07
C GLU A 58 -26.97 7.45 -5.62
N VAL A 59 -26.05 7.40 -4.66
CA VAL A 59 -26.34 7.11 -3.25
C VAL A 59 -26.78 8.37 -2.52
N SER A 60 -25.98 9.44 -2.57
CA SER A 60 -26.27 10.70 -1.88
C SER A 60 -27.21 11.61 -2.67
N LYS A 61 -27.44 11.32 -3.95
CA LYS A 61 -28.22 12.13 -4.91
C LYS A 61 -27.66 13.53 -5.19
N ILE A 62 -26.47 13.85 -4.67
CA ILE A 62 -25.78 15.12 -4.89
C ILE A 62 -25.13 15.12 -6.28
N THR A 63 -25.10 16.27 -6.93
CA THR A 63 -24.23 16.50 -8.10
C THR A 63 -22.96 17.18 -7.62
N TYR A 64 -21.82 16.55 -7.88
CA TYR A 64 -20.53 17.02 -7.41
C TYR A 64 -20.09 18.29 -8.16
N ASP A 65 -19.75 19.30 -7.38
CA ASP A 65 -18.87 20.40 -7.78
C ASP A 65 -17.45 20.17 -7.21
N LYS A 66 -16.51 21.06 -7.55
CA LYS A 66 -15.11 20.95 -7.08
C LYS A 66 -15.01 20.80 -5.55
N LYS A 67 -15.80 21.58 -4.81
CA LYS A 67 -15.71 21.66 -3.35
C LYS A 67 -16.34 20.44 -2.67
N SER A 68 -17.52 20.04 -3.12
CA SER A 68 -18.23 18.86 -2.61
C SER A 68 -17.51 17.56 -2.96
N PHE A 69 -16.90 17.45 -4.15
CA PHE A 69 -16.07 16.29 -4.50
C PHE A 69 -14.82 16.20 -3.64
N GLN A 70 -14.11 17.32 -3.46
CA GLN A 70 -12.95 17.37 -2.59
C GLN A 70 -13.31 17.00 -1.14
N ALA A 71 -14.44 17.48 -0.63
CA ALA A 71 -14.95 17.12 0.69
C ALA A 71 -15.33 15.63 0.79
N PHE A 72 -15.91 15.06 -0.26
CA PHE A 72 -16.18 13.62 -0.34
C PHE A 72 -14.89 12.81 -0.24
N VAL A 73 -13.85 13.18 -1.00
CA VAL A 73 -12.57 12.45 -0.95
C VAL A 73 -11.90 12.61 0.41
N GLN A 74 -11.88 13.83 0.96
CA GLN A 74 -11.28 14.09 2.28
C GLN A 74 -11.96 13.34 3.42
N LYS A 75 -13.29 13.16 3.34
CA LYS A 75 -14.07 12.50 4.39
C LYS A 75 -13.93 10.98 4.37
N ASN A 76 -13.81 10.38 3.19
CA ASN A 76 -13.98 8.93 3.02
C ASN A 76 -12.67 8.17 2.74
N PHE A 77 -11.58 8.87 2.41
CA PHE A 77 -10.30 8.24 2.06
C PHE A 77 -9.17 8.74 2.95
N SER A 78 -8.07 7.99 3.00
CA SER A 78 -6.89 8.37 3.78
C SER A 78 -6.26 9.68 3.31
N SER A 79 -5.47 10.32 4.20
CA SER A 79 -4.67 11.50 3.85
C SER A 79 -3.78 11.27 2.63
N TYR A 80 -3.26 10.04 2.49
CA TYR A 80 -2.47 9.63 1.34
C TYR A 80 -3.28 9.71 0.04
N ILE A 81 -4.44 9.04 -0.06
CA ILE A 81 -5.25 9.06 -1.28
C ILE A 81 -5.67 10.49 -1.60
N TYR A 82 -6.09 11.25 -0.59
CA TYR A 82 -6.41 12.66 -0.76
C TYR A 82 -5.23 13.46 -1.34
N SER A 83 -4.03 13.28 -0.77
CA SER A 83 -2.79 13.91 -1.24
C SER A 83 -2.47 13.49 -2.68
N GLN A 84 -2.59 12.22 -3.03
CA GLN A 84 -2.36 11.74 -4.38
C GLN A 84 -3.34 12.34 -5.40
N VAL A 85 -4.58 12.57 -5.01
CA VAL A 85 -5.62 13.12 -5.90
C VAL A 85 -5.50 14.64 -6.05
N PHE A 86 -5.14 15.37 -4.99
CA PHE A 86 -5.22 16.84 -4.96
C PHE A 86 -3.89 17.59 -4.83
N ALA A 87 -2.85 16.99 -4.24
CA ALA A 87 -1.58 17.68 -4.03
C ALA A 87 -0.75 17.78 -5.32
N ASP A 88 0.17 18.75 -5.33
CA ASP A 88 1.24 18.81 -6.33
C ASP A 88 2.07 17.51 -6.24
N PRO A 89 2.42 16.84 -7.36
CA PRO A 89 3.24 15.63 -7.35
C PRO A 89 4.54 15.75 -6.54
N LYS A 90 5.15 16.94 -6.48
CA LYS A 90 6.37 17.21 -5.70
C LYS A 90 6.12 17.30 -4.18
N LYS A 91 4.88 17.50 -3.77
CA LYS A 91 4.42 17.60 -2.37
C LYS A 91 3.55 16.41 -1.94
N ALA A 92 3.35 15.45 -2.84
CA ALA A 92 2.52 14.29 -2.57
C ALA A 92 3.13 13.45 -1.45
N GLU A 93 2.28 12.97 -0.54
CA GLU A 93 2.68 12.16 0.60
C GLU A 93 3.31 10.85 0.13
N LYS A 94 4.45 10.46 0.74
CA LYS A 94 5.06 9.15 0.49
C LYS A 94 4.32 8.07 1.27
N ILE A 95 3.98 6.98 0.59
CA ILE A 95 3.42 5.78 1.21
C ILE A 95 4.49 4.70 1.33
N TYR A 96 4.38 3.90 2.38
CA TYR A 96 5.21 2.73 2.61
C TYR A 96 4.33 1.48 2.63
N PHE A 97 4.91 0.34 2.29
CA PHE A 97 4.20 -0.93 2.20
C PHE A 97 4.95 -2.02 2.94
N ASN A 98 4.19 -2.91 3.58
CA ASN A 98 4.63 -4.19 4.10
C ASN A 98 4.40 -5.29 3.06
N LEU A 99 5.16 -6.37 3.21
CA LEU A 99 5.00 -7.58 2.41
C LEU A 99 4.23 -8.61 3.24
N GLU A 100 3.06 -9.01 2.74
CA GLU A 100 2.27 -10.09 3.33
C GLU A 100 2.31 -11.31 2.42
N SER A 101 2.65 -12.47 2.97
CA SER A 101 2.72 -13.73 2.22
C SER A 101 1.34 -14.11 1.67
N CYS A 102 1.29 -14.56 0.41
CA CYS A 102 0.10 -15.10 -0.23
C CYS A 102 0.45 -16.30 -1.11
N GLU A 103 -0.56 -16.97 -1.65
CA GLU A 103 -0.33 -18.04 -2.61
C GLU A 103 0.49 -17.52 -3.81
N GLY A 104 1.62 -18.17 -4.08
CA GLY A 104 2.50 -17.83 -5.20
C GLY A 104 3.30 -16.54 -5.08
N GLY A 105 3.29 -15.81 -3.94
CA GLY A 105 4.05 -14.58 -3.81
C GLY A 105 3.78 -13.75 -2.56
N TYR A 106 3.84 -12.42 -2.72
CA TYR A 106 3.62 -11.46 -1.64
C TYR A 106 2.72 -10.31 -2.11
N ASN A 107 1.77 -9.93 -1.25
CA ASN A 107 0.99 -8.72 -1.39
C ASN A 107 1.76 -7.53 -0.80
N LEU A 108 1.67 -6.38 -1.47
CA LEU A 108 2.10 -5.09 -0.92
C LEU A 108 0.92 -4.43 -0.22
N VAL A 109 1.00 -4.32 1.10
CA VAL A 109 -0.07 -3.81 1.96
C VAL A 109 0.40 -2.52 2.62
N MET A 110 -0.44 -1.48 2.63
CA MET A 110 -0.09 -0.17 3.19
C MET A 110 0.37 -0.30 4.65
N ALA A 111 1.57 0.21 4.95
CA ALA A 111 2.08 0.28 6.30
C ALA A 111 1.36 1.39 7.09
N HIS A 112 1.13 1.19 8.39
CA HIS A 112 0.57 2.23 9.25
C HIS A 112 1.57 3.36 9.50
N SER A 113 2.88 3.06 9.44
CA SER A 113 3.94 4.04 9.63
C SER A 113 5.17 3.76 8.77
N ALA A 114 5.86 4.83 8.38
CA ALA A 114 7.18 4.79 7.74
C ALA A 114 8.27 4.17 8.62
N HIS A 115 8.00 3.94 9.91
CA HIS A 115 8.97 3.47 10.90
C HIS A 115 8.72 2.01 11.31
N GLU A 116 7.77 1.34 10.65
CA GLU A 116 7.58 -0.09 10.85
C GLU A 116 8.83 -0.86 10.45
N LYS A 117 9.27 -1.76 11.33
CA LYS A 117 10.46 -2.57 11.09
C LYS A 117 10.11 -3.71 10.14
N THR A 118 10.91 -3.85 9.09
CA THR A 118 10.82 -4.96 8.14
C THR A 118 11.54 -6.24 8.63
N TYR A 119 12.17 -6.17 9.81
CA TYR A 119 12.95 -7.24 10.40
C TYR A 119 12.75 -7.33 11.93
N GLN A 120 12.99 -8.51 12.48
CA GLN A 120 13.14 -8.77 13.90
C GLN A 120 14.62 -8.99 14.23
N TRP A 121 15.11 -8.37 15.30
CA TRP A 121 16.49 -8.58 15.75
C TRP A 121 16.63 -9.96 16.42
N ILE A 122 17.71 -10.68 16.12
CA ILE A 122 18.03 -11.96 16.75
C ILE A 122 19.21 -11.80 17.72
N SER A 123 20.34 -11.29 17.25
CA SER A 123 21.56 -11.13 18.04
C SER A 123 22.52 -10.11 17.42
N SER A 124 23.49 -9.62 18.19
CA SER A 124 24.60 -8.81 17.68
C SER A 124 25.83 -9.70 17.50
N LEU A 125 26.36 -9.77 16.29
CA LEU A 125 27.58 -10.53 15.98
C LEU A 125 28.84 -9.71 16.30
N SER A 126 28.75 -8.38 16.16
CA SER A 126 29.77 -7.40 16.53
C SER A 126 29.12 -6.02 16.66
N GLU A 127 29.89 -5.00 17.01
CA GLU A 127 29.41 -3.61 16.96
C GLU A 127 28.88 -3.22 15.57
N ARG A 128 29.46 -3.79 14.50
CA ARG A 128 29.07 -3.50 13.12
C ARG A 128 27.91 -4.36 12.62
N PHE A 129 27.86 -5.63 13.00
CA PHE A 129 26.97 -6.60 12.38
C PHE A 129 25.96 -7.18 13.36
N SER A 130 24.69 -7.22 12.94
CA SER A 130 23.61 -7.87 13.66
C SER A 130 23.01 -8.99 12.83
N LEU A 131 22.57 -10.05 13.50
CA LEU A 131 21.73 -11.07 12.90
C LEU A 131 20.26 -10.68 13.08
N VAL A 132 19.49 -10.72 11.99
CA VAL A 132 18.09 -10.33 11.96
C VAL A 132 17.26 -11.34 11.16
N GLU A 133 15.99 -11.49 11.49
CA GLU A 133 15.01 -12.26 10.73
C GLU A 133 14.15 -11.28 9.92
N MET A 134 14.07 -11.43 8.60
CA MET A 134 13.16 -10.61 7.79
C MET A 134 11.72 -11.04 8.06
N VAL A 135 10.86 -10.10 8.45
CA VAL A 135 9.47 -10.39 8.88
C VAL A 135 8.67 -11.09 7.78
N ALA A 136 8.84 -10.64 6.54
CA ALA A 136 8.06 -11.15 5.41
C ALA A 136 8.38 -12.60 5.03
N THR A 137 9.65 -13.01 5.17
CA THR A 137 10.13 -14.30 4.65
C THR A 137 10.54 -15.28 5.75
N GLY A 138 10.79 -14.81 6.96
CA GLY A 138 11.42 -15.60 8.03
C GLY A 138 12.90 -15.93 7.78
N ILE A 139 13.50 -15.38 6.72
CA ILE A 139 14.89 -15.67 6.36
C ILE A 139 15.83 -14.80 7.18
N VAL A 140 16.85 -15.44 7.73
CA VAL A 140 17.92 -14.79 8.49
C VAL A 140 18.83 -13.99 7.56
N HIS A 141 19.15 -12.77 7.98
CA HIS A 141 20.05 -11.85 7.30
C HIS A 141 21.11 -11.35 8.27
N VAL A 142 22.28 -11.01 7.73
CA VAL A 142 23.27 -10.18 8.39
C VAL A 142 22.98 -8.74 8.02
N LYS A 143 22.67 -7.91 9.03
CA LYS A 143 22.51 -6.47 8.92
C LYS A 143 23.84 -5.78 9.23
N ASP A 144 24.32 -4.96 8.31
CA ASP A 144 25.41 -4.01 8.60
C ASP A 144 24.79 -2.71 9.16
N ASN A 145 25.06 -2.45 10.44
CA ASN A 145 24.49 -1.30 11.16
C ASN A 145 25.07 0.04 10.70
N ARG A 146 26.24 0.05 10.04
CA ARG A 146 26.88 1.28 9.58
C ARG A 146 26.19 1.86 8.35
N ASN A 147 25.79 1.01 7.41
CA ASN A 147 25.20 1.42 6.14
C ASN A 147 23.71 1.04 6.01
N ASN A 148 23.13 0.37 7.02
CA ASN A 148 21.77 -0.16 7.01
C ASN A 148 21.49 -1.09 5.82
N SER A 149 22.48 -1.87 5.41
CA SER A 149 22.33 -2.91 4.39
C SER A 149 22.04 -4.28 5.02
N TYR A 150 21.41 -5.15 4.25
CA TYR A 150 21.04 -6.50 4.66
C TYR A 150 21.55 -7.48 3.61
N THR A 151 22.17 -8.56 4.06
CA THR A 151 22.60 -9.66 3.18
C THR A 151 22.04 -10.96 3.74
N PRO A 152 21.42 -11.82 2.91
CA PRO A 152 20.95 -13.12 3.39
C PRO A 152 22.09 -13.90 4.05
N PHE A 153 21.81 -14.50 5.21
CA PHE A 153 22.71 -15.49 5.78
C PHE A 153 22.55 -16.78 4.99
N ILE A 154 23.62 -17.18 4.32
CA ILE A 154 23.68 -18.40 3.51
C ILE A 154 24.54 -19.42 4.25
N SER A 155 24.02 -20.63 4.39
CA SER A 155 24.75 -21.73 5.01
C SER A 155 25.93 -22.18 4.15
N GLU A 156 26.80 -23.01 4.73
CA GLU A 156 27.89 -23.66 3.99
C GLU A 156 27.40 -24.51 2.81
N HIS A 157 26.16 -25.02 2.87
CA HIS A 157 25.51 -25.77 1.80
C HIS A 157 24.81 -24.87 0.75
N GLY A 158 24.97 -23.55 0.84
CA GLY A 158 24.36 -22.61 -0.11
C GLY A 158 22.86 -22.38 0.11
N LYS A 159 22.32 -22.71 1.29
CA LYS A 159 20.90 -22.61 1.59
C LYS A 159 20.57 -21.37 2.42
N TYR A 160 19.34 -20.88 2.26
CA TYR A 160 18.78 -19.90 3.18
C TYR A 160 18.50 -20.53 4.54
N CYS A 161 18.57 -19.72 5.59
CA CYS A 161 18.29 -20.18 6.94
C CYS A 161 17.15 -19.40 7.61
N ARG A 162 16.49 -20.05 8.57
CA ARG A 162 15.50 -19.46 9.49
C ARG A 162 15.98 -19.53 10.94
N TYR A 163 15.44 -18.68 11.80
CA TYR A 163 15.73 -18.72 13.23
C TYR A 163 14.63 -19.46 13.99
N ASP A 164 15.00 -20.55 14.66
CA ASP A 164 14.10 -21.30 15.54
C ASP A 164 14.15 -20.69 16.95
N LYS A 165 13.09 -19.97 17.30
CA LYS A 165 12.97 -19.25 18.59
C LYS A 165 12.88 -20.19 19.79
N THR A 166 12.43 -21.43 19.60
CA THR A 166 12.26 -22.42 20.67
C THR A 166 13.59 -23.02 21.07
N THR A 167 14.42 -23.34 20.08
CA THR A 167 15.72 -23.99 20.29
C THR A 167 16.90 -23.00 20.30
N GLY A 168 16.68 -21.76 19.86
CA GLY A 168 17.72 -20.74 19.72
C GLY A 168 18.70 -21.01 18.57
N LYS A 169 18.33 -21.86 17.60
CA LYS A 169 19.22 -22.29 16.51
C LYS A 169 18.87 -21.64 15.17
N ILE A 170 19.89 -21.48 14.33
CA ILE A 170 19.73 -21.17 12.91
C ILE A 170 19.64 -22.50 12.15
N LEU A 171 18.57 -22.69 11.39
CA LEU A 171 18.29 -23.93 10.65
C LEU A 171 18.19 -23.64 9.16
N GLU A 172 18.76 -24.52 8.34
CA GLU A 172 18.58 -24.46 6.88
C GLU A 172 17.13 -24.71 6.48
N LEU A 173 16.72 -24.09 5.37
CA LEU A 173 15.45 -24.34 4.69
C LEU A 173 15.54 -25.47 3.64
#